data_AF-A0A935LQM2-F1
#
_entry.id   AF-A0A935LQM2-F1
#
_cell.length_a   1.000
_cell.length_b   1.000
_cell.length_c   1.000
_cell.angle_alpha   90.00
_cell.angle_beta   90.00
_cell.angle_gamma   90.00
#
_symmetry.space_group_name_H-M   'P 1'
#
loop_
_entity.id
_entity.type
_entity.pdbx_description
1 polymer ?
#
loop_
_entity_poly.entity_id
_entity_poly.type
_entity_poly.pdbx_seq_one_letter_code
_entity_poly.pdbx_strand_id
1 'polypeptide(L)'
;MWFPFATLNKNDNSYELLGVILKGCYWKWEENRALNAIINHNNFVNSSINLSFEEFARLNPDKEFIRKEDTCIKYYYNNLTDYIDTNSSYWFDISYRGYETVYPTEKNLALLKRILEWLSKSHSIVLDPFFRVRHNINCK
;
A
#
# COMPACT_ATOMS: atom_id res chain seq x y z
N MET A 1 9.97 10.69 -21.56
CA MET A 1 9.84 11.67 -20.46
C MET A 1 8.42 11.58 -19.95
N TRP A 2 8.20 10.85 -18.86
CA TRP A 2 6.88 10.64 -18.26
C TRP A 2 6.82 11.44 -16.96
N PHE A 3 5.95 12.44 -16.90
CA PHE A 3 5.61 13.12 -15.66
C PHE A 3 4.52 12.29 -14.97
N PRO A 4 4.70 11.83 -13.72
CA PRO A 4 3.61 11.21 -13.01
C PRO A 4 2.68 12.31 -12.47
N PHE A 5 1.40 12.15 -12.79
CA PHE A 5 0.29 12.88 -12.21
C PHE A 5 0.25 12.62 -10.69
N ALA A 6 0.80 13.54 -9.92
CA ALA A 6 0.35 13.80 -8.56
C ALA A 6 -0.04 15.28 -8.53
N THR A 7 -1.32 15.56 -8.36
CA THR A 7 -1.82 16.89 -8.03
C THR A 7 -1.20 17.29 -6.69
N LEU A 8 -0.08 18.02 -6.78
CA LEU A 8 0.72 18.54 -5.68
C LEU A 8 -0.09 19.60 -4.95
N ASN A 9 -0.64 19.26 -3.78
CA ASN A 9 -0.87 20.27 -2.76
C ASN A 9 0.48 20.86 -2.40
N LYS A 10 0.63 22.16 -2.64
CA LYS A 10 1.82 22.98 -2.37
C LYS A 10 2.02 23.17 -0.87
N ASN A 11 2.36 22.10 -0.16
CA ASN A 11 2.98 22.16 1.16
C ASN A 11 4.36 21.54 0.99
N ASP A 12 5.41 22.32 1.25
CA ASP A 12 6.80 21.96 1.02
C ASP A 12 7.25 20.85 2.00
N ASN A 13 6.91 19.59 1.71
CA ASN A 13 7.40 18.40 2.41
C ASN A 13 8.88 18.08 2.04
N SER A 14 9.67 19.13 1.83
CA SER A 14 11.12 19.08 1.61
C SER A 14 11.82 19.43 2.93
N TYR A 15 11.95 18.44 3.80
CA TYR A 15 12.68 18.54 5.06
C TYR A 15 13.75 17.45 5.13
N GLU A 16 14.64 17.52 6.12
CA GLU A 16 15.64 16.48 6.34
C GLU A 16 15.04 15.35 7.20
N LEU A 17 15.13 14.11 6.72
CA LEU A 17 14.66 12.94 7.44
C LEU A 17 15.79 11.92 7.58
N LEU A 18 16.21 11.62 8.81
CA LEU A 18 17.30 10.66 9.11
C LEU A 18 18.61 10.92 8.33
N GLY A 19 18.98 12.19 8.18
CA GLY A 19 20.18 12.62 7.45
C GLY A 19 20.02 12.64 5.93
N VAL A 20 18.78 12.55 5.42
CA VAL A 20 18.50 12.52 3.97
C VAL A 20 17.68 13.75 3.58
N ILE A 21 18.14 14.46 2.55
CA ILE A 21 17.43 15.57 1.92
C ILE A 21 17.05 15.15 0.51
N LEU A 22 15.76 15.16 0.19
CA LEU A 22 15.28 14.88 -1.16
C LEU A 22 15.51 16.08 -2.08
N LYS A 23 16.07 15.85 -3.27
CA LYS A 23 16.19 16.87 -4.33
C LYS A 23 15.18 16.57 -5.42
N GLY A 24 14.23 17.48 -5.65
CA GLY A 24 13.20 17.33 -6.69
C GLY A 24 12.09 16.33 -6.36
N CYS A 25 12.07 15.80 -5.13
CA CYS A 25 11.03 14.92 -4.61
C CYS A 25 10.59 15.42 -3.24
N TYR A 26 9.45 14.92 -2.76
CA TYR A 26 8.86 15.28 -1.47
C TYR A 26 8.66 14.04 -0.61
N TRP A 27 8.69 14.20 0.71
CA TRP A 27 8.35 13.12 1.62
C TRP A 27 6.86 12.79 1.58
N LYS A 28 6.55 11.50 1.78
CA LYS A 28 5.17 11.00 1.85
C LYS A 28 4.39 11.61 3.01
N TRP A 29 5.06 11.86 4.14
CA TRP A 29 4.44 12.41 5.35
C TRP A 29 4.89 13.85 5.61
N GLU A 30 4.05 14.62 6.28
CA GLU A 30 4.43 15.90 6.88
C GLU A 30 5.54 15.68 7.92
N GLU A 31 6.42 16.67 8.09
CA GLU A 31 7.55 16.64 9.02
C GLU A 31 7.15 16.20 10.43
N ASN A 32 6.12 16.81 11.02
CA ASN A 32 5.67 16.48 12.37
C ASN A 32 5.26 15.01 12.53
N ARG A 33 4.53 14.47 11.55
CA ARG A 33 4.13 13.06 11.53
C ARG A 33 5.35 12.14 11.41
N ALA A 34 6.28 12.49 10.52
CA ALA A 34 7.50 11.71 10.33
C ALA A 34 8.41 11.72 11.56
N LEU A 35 8.55 12.87 12.24
CA LEU A 35 9.31 12.99 13.48
C LEU A 35 8.70 12.16 14.61
N ASN A 36 7.38 12.20 14.79
CA ASN A 36 6.69 11.35 15.76
C ASN A 36 6.94 9.86 15.51
N ALA A 37 6.92 9.45 14.24
CA ALA A 37 7.18 8.06 13.87
C ALA A 37 8.64 7.64 14.10
N ILE A 38 9.61 8.55 13.94
CA ILE A 38 11.00 8.31 14.34
C ILE A 38 11.12 8.14 15.85
N ILE A 39 10.45 9.00 16.63
CA ILE A 39 10.46 8.92 18.09
C ILE A 39 9.92 7.56 18.55
N ASN A 40 8.83 7.08 17.96
CA ASN A 40 8.29 5.75 18.24
C ASN A 40 9.29 4.63 17.97
N HIS A 41 10.02 4.71 16.86
CA HIS A 41 11.07 3.72 16.54
C HIS A 41 12.24 3.81 17.51
N ASN A 42 12.70 5.02 17.87
CA ASN A 42 13.77 5.19 18.83
C ASN A 42 13.38 4.71 20.23
N ASN A 43 12.11 4.89 20.63
CA ASN A 43 11.59 4.33 21.87
C ASN A 43 11.65 2.80 21.88
N PHE A 44 11.37 2.15 20.74
CA PHE A 44 11.58 0.71 20.58
C PHE A 44 13.06 0.33 20.72
N VAL A 45 13.96 0.98 19.99
CA VAL A 45 15.41 0.70 20.05
C VAL A 45 15.99 0.90 21.44
N ASN A 46 15.54 1.94 22.15
CA ASN A 46 16.01 2.26 23.50
C ASN A 46 15.32 1.45 24.60
N SER A 47 14.24 0.75 24.28
CA SER A 47 13.56 -0.12 25.24
C SER A 47 14.36 -1.40 25.42
N SER A 48 14.53 -1.86 26.66
CA SER A 48 15.10 -3.19 26.96
C SER A 48 14.10 -4.33 26.67
N ILE A 49 13.24 -4.15 25.68
CA ILE A 49 12.22 -5.11 25.30
C ILE A 49 12.85 -6.19 24.41
N ASN A 50 12.70 -7.44 24.80
CA ASN A 50 13.17 -8.60 24.03
C ASN A 50 12.10 -9.04 23.01
N LEU A 51 11.71 -8.13 22.12
CA LEU A 51 10.78 -8.39 21.01
C LEU A 51 11.42 -7.97 19.69
N SER A 52 11.06 -8.67 18.61
CA SER A 52 11.35 -8.17 17.27
C SER A 52 10.58 -6.87 16.98
N PHE A 53 11.06 -6.08 16.03
CA PHE A 53 10.37 -4.86 15.60
C PHE A 53 8.95 -5.16 15.12
N GLU A 54 8.79 -6.24 14.34
CA GLU A 54 7.50 -6.67 13.81
C GLU A 54 6.51 -7.03 14.94
N GLU A 55 6.97 -7.71 15.99
CA GLU A 55 6.15 -8.01 17.17
C GLU A 55 5.78 -6.75 17.95
N PHE A 56 6.75 -5.88 18.19
CA PHE A 56 6.51 -4.62 18.90
C PHE A 56 5.50 -3.73 18.15
N ALA A 57 5.64 -3.63 16.83
CA ALA A 57 4.77 -2.80 16.01
C ALA A 57 3.36 -3.41 15.85
N ARG A 58 3.21 -4.74 15.92
CA ARG A 58 1.90 -5.40 16.03
C ARG A 58 1.20 -5.11 17.35
N LEU A 59 1.95 -5.03 18.45
CA LEU A 59 1.40 -4.71 19.78
C LEU A 59 1.04 -3.22 19.96
N ASN A 60 1.54 -2.35 19.07
CA ASN A 60 1.26 -0.91 19.07
C ASN A 60 0.60 -0.50 17.74
N PRO A 61 -0.60 -1.00 17.42
CA PRO A 61 -1.24 -0.80 16.12
C PRO A 61 -1.68 0.65 15.86
N ASP A 62 -1.78 1.46 16.91
CA ASP A 62 -2.05 2.89 16.91
C ASP A 62 -0.81 3.74 16.60
N LYS A 63 0.39 3.15 16.60
CA LYS A 63 1.65 3.85 16.38
C LYS A 63 2.18 3.66 14.96
N GLU A 64 2.77 4.74 14.48
CA GLU A 64 3.51 4.79 13.23
C GLU A 64 5.01 4.78 13.50
N PHE A 65 5.79 4.23 12.58
CA PHE A 65 7.23 4.09 12.72
C PHE A 65 7.94 4.43 11.41
N ILE A 66 9.05 5.16 11.52
CA ILE A 66 9.99 5.35 10.41
C ILE A 66 11.36 4.86 10.86
N ARG A 67 12.00 4.06 10.02
CA ARG A 67 13.37 3.58 10.24
C ARG A 67 14.22 3.64 8.99
N LYS A 68 15.52 3.84 9.17
CA LYS A 68 16.52 3.77 8.10
C LYS A 68 17.08 2.35 8.05
N GLU A 69 16.99 1.71 6.90
CA GLU A 69 17.70 0.46 6.59
C GLU A 69 18.61 0.72 5.39
N ASP A 70 19.91 0.56 5.59
CA ASP A 70 20.95 0.78 4.57
C ASP A 70 20.77 2.13 3.84
N THR A 71 20.29 2.08 2.60
CA THR A 71 20.08 3.20 1.70
C THR A 71 18.63 3.69 1.64
N CYS A 72 17.72 3.06 2.37
CA CYS A 72 16.28 3.29 2.24
C CYS A 72 15.62 3.67 3.57
N ILE A 73 14.67 4.60 3.50
CA ILE A 73 13.77 4.92 4.60
C ILE A 73 12.52 4.07 4.45
N LYS A 74 12.22 3.26 5.48
CA LYS A 74 11.02 2.43 5.54
C LYS A 74 9.98 3.08 6.45
N TYR A 75 8.76 3.15 5.93
CA TYR A 75 7.57 3.58 6.65
C TYR A 75 6.80 2.35 7.09
N TYR A 76 6.51 2.26 8.37
CA TYR A 76 5.63 1.26 8.94
C TYR A 76 4.45 1.96 9.59
N TYR A 77 3.26 1.60 9.16
CA TYR A 77 2.01 2.05 9.75
C TYR A 77 1.10 0.82 9.75
N ASN A 78 0.51 0.51 10.89
CA ASN A 78 -0.44 -0.58 10.95
C ASN A 78 -1.75 -0.07 10.34
N ASN A 79 -2.24 -0.76 9.31
CA ASN A 79 -3.54 -0.47 8.72
C ASN A 79 -4.63 -0.90 9.70
N LEU A 80 -4.83 -0.16 10.79
CA LEU A 80 -6.13 -0.15 11.46
C LEU A 80 -7.11 0.57 10.53
N THR A 81 -7.58 -0.19 9.53
CA THR A 81 -8.89 -0.13 8.84
C THR A 81 -9.46 1.18 8.28
N ASP A 82 -8.97 2.37 8.62
CA ASP A 82 -9.71 3.62 8.34
C ASP A 82 -8.97 4.60 7.42
N TYR A 83 -7.72 4.29 7.03
CA TYR A 83 -6.99 5.07 6.03
C TYR A 83 -6.64 4.21 4.82
N ILE A 84 -7.67 3.72 4.13
CA ILE A 84 -7.49 3.48 2.70
C ILE A 84 -7.21 4.87 2.12
N ASP A 85 -5.94 5.13 1.82
CA ASP A 85 -5.54 6.33 1.09
C ASP A 85 -6.31 6.29 -0.23
N THR A 86 -7.39 7.06 -0.30
CA THR A 86 -8.30 7.13 -1.44
C THR A 86 -7.61 7.70 -2.68
N ASN A 87 -6.42 8.28 -2.52
CA ASN A 87 -5.53 8.73 -3.58
C ASN A 87 -4.40 7.73 -3.90
N SER A 88 -4.34 6.59 -3.21
CA SER A 88 -3.38 5.54 -3.53
C SER A 88 -3.97 4.57 -4.55
N SER A 89 -3.20 4.27 -5.60
CA SER A 89 -3.51 3.21 -6.55
C SER A 89 -3.24 1.80 -6.01
N TYR A 90 -2.94 1.67 -4.71
CA TYR A 90 -2.53 0.42 -4.10
C TYR A 90 -3.72 -0.25 -3.41
N TRP A 91 -4.15 -1.39 -3.94
CA TRP A 91 -5.26 -2.17 -3.39
C TRP A 91 -4.71 -3.30 -2.52
N PHE A 92 -4.53 -3.03 -1.23
CA PHE A 92 -4.00 -4.01 -0.27
C PHE A 92 -5.07 -4.94 0.30
N ASP A 93 -6.34 -4.59 0.17
CA ASP A 93 -7.48 -5.32 0.73
C ASP A 93 -7.96 -6.47 -0.17
N ILE A 94 -7.43 -6.57 -1.39
CA ILE A 94 -7.91 -7.52 -2.38
C ILE A 94 -6.77 -8.14 -3.19
N SER A 95 -6.76 -9.47 -3.26
CA SER A 95 -5.78 -10.21 -4.06
C SER A 95 -6.02 -10.02 -5.55
N TYR A 96 -4.95 -9.94 -6.34
CA TYR A 96 -5.06 -9.93 -7.80
C TYR A 96 -5.48 -11.30 -8.37
N ARG A 97 -5.11 -12.37 -7.68
CA ARG A 97 -5.22 -13.76 -8.16
C ARG A 97 -6.51 -14.41 -7.64
N GLY A 98 -7.22 -15.08 -8.55
CA GLY A 98 -8.29 -16.02 -8.24
C GLY A 98 -7.76 -17.43 -7.99
N TYR A 99 -8.54 -18.24 -7.27
CA TYR A 99 -8.21 -19.63 -6.94
C TYR A 99 -9.39 -20.59 -7.22
N GLU A 100 -10.41 -20.14 -7.96
CA GLU A 100 -11.61 -20.94 -8.21
C GLU A 100 -11.39 -21.98 -9.31
N THR A 101 -10.37 -21.79 -10.16
CA THR A 101 -10.06 -22.65 -11.29
C THR A 101 -8.60 -23.13 -11.25
N VAL A 102 -8.29 -24.11 -12.11
CA VAL A 102 -6.91 -24.60 -12.33
C VAL A 102 -6.06 -23.63 -13.17
N TYR A 103 -6.60 -22.50 -13.61
CA TYR A 103 -5.89 -21.60 -14.50
C TYR A 103 -4.86 -20.76 -13.71
N PRO A 104 -3.58 -20.77 -14.10
CA PRO A 104 -2.52 -20.16 -13.30
C PRO A 104 -2.56 -18.62 -13.28
N THR A 105 -3.32 -17.98 -14.16
CA THR A 105 -3.42 -16.51 -14.19
C THR A 105 -4.86 -16.03 -14.07
N GLU A 106 -5.68 -16.82 -13.37
CA GLU A 106 -7.05 -16.44 -13.04
C GLU A 106 -7.06 -15.13 -12.24
N LYS A 107 -7.95 -14.22 -12.64
CA LYS A 107 -8.17 -12.94 -11.96
C LYS A 107 -9.19 -13.12 -10.84
N ASN A 108 -8.95 -12.47 -9.71
CA ASN A 108 -9.89 -12.49 -8.58
C ASN A 108 -11.25 -11.87 -8.98
N LEU A 109 -12.36 -12.55 -8.70
CA LEU A 109 -13.70 -12.07 -9.04
C LEU A 109 -14.10 -10.80 -8.30
N ALA A 110 -13.73 -10.66 -7.03
CA ALA A 110 -14.03 -9.47 -6.26
C ALA A 110 -13.27 -8.25 -6.81
N LEU A 111 -12.05 -8.46 -7.32
CA LEU A 111 -11.27 -7.41 -8.00
C LEU A 111 -12.00 -6.93 -9.26
N LEU A 112 -12.41 -7.86 -10.12
CA LEU A 112 -13.14 -7.55 -11.34
C LEU A 112 -14.45 -6.82 -11.04
N LYS A 113 -15.20 -7.28 -10.04
CA LYS A 113 -16.45 -6.64 -9.60
C LYS A 113 -16.21 -5.18 -9.20
N ARG A 114 -15.20 -4.92 -8.37
CA ARG A 114 -14.86 -3.55 -7.94
C ARG A 114 -14.48 -2.65 -9.12
N ILE A 115 -13.66 -3.16 -10.05
CA ILE A 115 -13.29 -2.42 -11.27
C ILE A 115 -14.54 -2.05 -12.09
N LEU A 116 -15.46 -3.00 -12.27
CA LEU A 116 -16.70 -2.77 -13.03
C LEU A 116 -17.62 -1.77 -12.33
N GLU A 117 -17.78 -1.86 -11.01
CA GLU A 117 -18.58 -0.92 -10.23
C GLU A 117 -18.02 0.51 -10.31
N TRP A 118 -16.69 0.66 -10.43
CA TRP A 118 -16.06 1.98 -10.56
C TRP A 118 -16.11 2.54 -11.98
N LEU A 119 -15.89 1.70 -13.00
CA LEU A 119 -15.68 2.17 -14.37
C LEU A 119 -16.90 2.04 -15.27
N SER A 120 -17.91 1.28 -14.88
CA SER A 120 -19.07 1.00 -15.71
C SER A 120 -20.38 1.37 -15.00
N LYS A 121 -21.39 1.71 -15.80
CA LYS A 121 -22.76 1.89 -15.32
C LYS A 121 -23.57 0.63 -15.58
N SER A 122 -24.71 0.53 -14.92
CA SER A 122 -25.71 -0.49 -15.23
C SER A 122 -25.98 -0.54 -16.75
N HIS A 123 -26.03 -1.75 -17.31
CA HIS A 123 -26.23 -2.02 -18.75
C HIS A 123 -25.10 -1.55 -19.70
N SER A 124 -23.91 -1.24 -19.20
CA SER A 124 -22.76 -0.97 -20.06
C SER A 124 -22.25 -2.24 -20.76
N ILE A 125 -21.79 -2.11 -22.00
CA ILE A 125 -21.09 -3.20 -22.70
C ILE A 125 -19.64 -3.24 -22.21
N VAL A 126 -19.22 -4.40 -21.70
CA VAL A 126 -17.85 -4.66 -21.26
C VAL A 126 -17.20 -5.64 -22.24
N LEU A 127 -16.06 -5.27 -22.78
CA LEU A 127 -15.28 -6.12 -23.70
C LEU A 127 -14.00 -6.58 -23.01
N ASP A 128 -13.81 -7.89 -22.94
CA ASP A 128 -12.54 -8.52 -22.57
C ASP A 128 -12.08 -9.43 -23.73
N PRO A 129 -11.19 -8.95 -24.63
CA PRO A 129 -10.72 -9.74 -25.77
C PRO A 129 -9.73 -10.84 -25.36
N PHE A 130 -9.33 -10.90 -24.09
CA PHE A 130 -8.43 -11.91 -23.54
C PHE A 130 -9.11 -12.79 -22.48
N PHE A 131 -10.45 -12.77 -22.42
CA PHE A 131 -11.20 -13.58 -21.47
C PHE A 131 -10.86 -15.07 -21.63
N ARG A 132 -10.39 -15.68 -20.56
CA ARG A 132 -10.04 -17.11 -20.52
C ARG A 132 -10.66 -17.75 -19.29
N VAL A 133 -11.75 -18.47 -19.51
CA VAL A 133 -12.32 -19.41 -18.53
C VAL A 133 -12.42 -20.76 -19.20
N ARG A 134 -11.61 -21.73 -18.75
CA ARG A 134 -11.90 -23.14 -19.09
C ARG A 134 -13.08 -23.57 -18.22
N HIS A 135 -14.21 -23.84 -18.86
CA HIS A 135 -15.24 -24.67 -18.24
C HIS A 135 -14.62 -26.01 -17.87
N ASN A 136 -15.06 -26.56 -16.73
CA ASN A 136 -14.78 -27.93 -16.32
C ASN A 136 -14.88 -28.86 -17.52
N ILE A 137 -13.73 -29.41 -17.92
CA ILE A 137 -13.71 -30.65 -18.67
C ILE A 137 -14.16 -31.68 -17.64
N ASN A 138 -15.44 -32.05 -17.68
CA ASN A 138 -15.93 -33.23 -16.98
C ASN A 138 -15.10 -34.41 -17.49
N CYS A 139 -14.15 -34.85 -16.68
CA CYS A 139 -13.55 -36.16 -16.77
C CYS A 139 -13.99 -36.97 -15.55
N LYS A 140 -15.24 -37.40 -15.57
CA LYS A 140 -15.69 -38.80 -15.39
C LYS A 140 -17.21 -38.86 -15.42
#